data_AF-A0A1M6YVC7-F1
#
_entry.id   AF-A0A1M6YVC7-F1
#
_cell.length_a   1.000
_cell.length_b   1.000
_cell.length_c   1.000
_cell.angle_alpha   90.00
_cell.angle_beta   90.00
_cell.angle_gamma   90.00
#
_symmetry.space_group_name_H-M   'P 1'
#
loop_
_entity.id
_entity.type
_entity.pdbx_description
1 polymer ?
#
loop_
_entity_poly.entity_id
_entity_poly.type
_entity_poly.pdbx_seq_one_letter_code
_entity_poly.pdbx_strand_id
1 'polypeptide(L)'
;MSRGEAPTAEVVRLEPLIDLGGLVAGVRWRRRMWAIGALAGLLLGAVAAILFPGGTTASTRVYVVQIGEADSGEAAMKTSIAVLRSTAVASAALQRLGSDQNPTDFLEDYTAESIAANTIDITAEGRDTADAIARAQALADAFIADHVARAENAARAVVDAIKERQDALRASLAAIPASDLSTTAVEARAILTAKIDSLETQLEQAAIGNPAVAAGTQIIDAPHRSGRGFLSTAVIYTGLGGSLGTVLGVVLAAVATVARDRPILRKDIAAHLGASVVAQLPRRPLLRPSTATQGERERTVASLVRLVRSAPGSVSLLHVGCSGVVEDIAAELARGVAADGPVTLIDDLPGRPVQAPEGAEVELVAGTGFCADDRPADRRLIGVGSVEPGTAWLDLPRLGRETLLLVRTGSVDTAWLHTIARQLADVGVTVIGVVVVHPDPRDRSDGTLWDALNVALRGRAGAHPADRAPATDGAAATVTVPLVVTGSATTNGATNGTGNGHRSTGNGLVLHPGERDEAASAEALVLTPPGPNRERRRQRRRRTGAPRPTTPQEEP
;
A
#
# COMPACT_ATOMS: atom_id res chain seq x y z
N MET A 1 -50.32 -5.28 -44.42
CA MET A 1 -49.17 -5.93 -43.76
C MET A 1 -48.12 -4.86 -43.49
N SER A 2 -48.15 -4.30 -42.28
CA SER A 2 -47.21 -3.26 -41.83
C SER A 2 -46.15 -3.93 -40.96
N ARG A 3 -44.87 -3.83 -41.35
CA ARG A 3 -43.72 -4.29 -40.54
C ARG A 3 -43.13 -3.04 -39.88
N GLY A 4 -43.25 -2.97 -38.56
CA GLY A 4 -42.60 -1.94 -37.75
C GLY A 4 -41.10 -2.17 -37.68
N GLU A 5 -40.34 -1.12 -37.94
CA GLU A 5 -38.92 -1.01 -37.59
C GLU A 5 -38.78 -0.88 -36.07
N ALA A 6 -37.88 -1.69 -35.50
CA ALA A 6 -37.46 -1.54 -34.11
C ALA A 6 -36.28 -0.55 -34.03
N PRO A 7 -36.30 0.43 -33.11
CA PRO A 7 -35.20 1.36 -32.95
C PRO A 7 -33.98 0.65 -32.35
N THR A 8 -32.82 0.82 -32.98
CA THR A 8 -31.51 0.38 -32.49
C THR A 8 -31.16 1.12 -31.21
N ALA A 9 -31.02 0.38 -30.10
CA ALA A 9 -30.57 0.91 -28.83
C ALA A 9 -29.12 1.42 -28.97
N GLU A 10 -28.96 2.74 -28.94
CA GLU A 10 -27.68 3.42 -28.80
C GLU A 10 -27.14 3.12 -27.40
N VAL A 11 -26.12 2.26 -27.30
CA VAL A 11 -25.43 1.96 -26.05
C VAL A 11 -24.55 3.16 -25.72
N VAL A 12 -25.10 4.10 -24.96
CA VAL A 12 -24.34 5.20 -24.34
C VAL A 12 -23.31 4.59 -23.40
N ARG A 13 -22.04 4.54 -23.83
CA ARG A 13 -20.93 4.15 -22.96
C ARG A 13 -20.61 5.32 -22.04
N LEU A 14 -20.94 5.16 -20.76
CA LEU A 14 -20.51 6.06 -19.70
C LEU A 14 -18.98 5.93 -19.56
N GLU A 15 -18.25 7.01 -19.87
CA GLU A 15 -16.83 7.09 -19.54
C GLU A 15 -16.68 7.02 -18.01
N PRO A 16 -15.94 6.04 -17.48
CA PRO A 16 -15.75 5.92 -16.03
C PRO A 16 -15.01 7.16 -15.51
N LEU A 17 -15.62 7.83 -14.53
CA LEU A 17 -15.12 9.07 -13.91
C LEU A 17 -13.69 8.95 -13.34
N ILE A 18 -13.20 7.72 -13.12
CA ILE A 18 -11.84 7.44 -12.68
C ILE A 18 -11.29 6.24 -13.47
N ASP A 19 -10.30 6.48 -14.36
CA ASP A 19 -9.56 5.39 -15.00
C ASP A 19 -8.56 4.76 -14.02
N LEU A 20 -9.05 3.73 -13.32
CA LEU A 20 -8.25 2.89 -12.41
C LEU A 20 -7.06 2.24 -13.14
N GLY A 21 -7.19 1.93 -14.43
CA GLY A 21 -6.11 1.37 -15.24
C GLY A 21 -4.99 2.38 -15.45
N GLY A 22 -5.35 3.62 -15.77
CA GLY A 22 -4.46 4.79 -15.83
C GLY A 22 -3.69 5.01 -14.53
N LEU A 23 -4.41 4.99 -13.41
CA LEU A 23 -3.81 5.23 -12.09
C LEU A 23 -2.81 4.14 -11.68
N VAL A 24 -3.15 2.86 -11.90
CA VAL A 24 -2.25 1.74 -11.60
C VAL A 24 -1.01 1.76 -12.50
N ALA A 25 -1.18 2.07 -13.78
CA ALA A 25 -0.04 2.23 -14.71
C ALA A 25 0.86 3.40 -14.27
N GLY A 26 0.27 4.52 -13.89
CA GLY A 26 0.97 5.70 -13.37
C GLY A 26 1.77 5.44 -12.10
N VAL A 27 1.17 4.82 -11.08
CA VAL A 27 1.86 4.45 -9.83
C VAL A 27 3.01 3.48 -10.12
N ARG A 28 2.80 2.51 -11.02
CA ARG A 28 3.84 1.55 -11.39
C ARG A 28 5.00 2.18 -12.16
N TRP A 29 4.74 3.16 -13.01
CA TRP A 29 5.79 3.87 -13.74
C TRP A 29 6.67 4.69 -12.80
N ARG A 30 6.08 5.23 -11.72
CA ARG A 30 6.76 5.96 -10.64
C ARG A 30 7.35 5.02 -9.58
N ARG A 31 7.86 3.87 -10.03
CA ARG A 31 8.41 2.82 -9.17
C ARG A 31 9.58 3.27 -8.28
N ARG A 32 10.22 4.39 -8.63
CA ARG A 32 11.28 5.00 -7.83
C ARG A 32 10.73 5.81 -6.65
N MET A 33 9.58 6.48 -6.81
CA MET A 33 9.04 7.37 -5.77
C MET A 33 8.56 6.60 -4.55
N TRP A 34 7.70 5.59 -4.72
CA TRP A 34 7.27 4.73 -3.62
C TRP A 34 8.43 3.90 -3.01
N ALA A 35 9.46 3.56 -3.80
CA ALA A 35 10.66 2.87 -3.29
C ALA A 35 11.53 3.79 -2.43
N ILE A 36 11.69 5.06 -2.82
CA ILE A 36 12.34 6.08 -1.99
C ILE A 36 11.52 6.32 -0.71
N GLY A 37 10.18 6.38 -0.81
CA GLY A 37 9.31 6.49 0.36
C GLY A 37 9.47 5.31 1.32
N ALA A 38 9.49 4.08 0.80
CA ALA A 38 9.73 2.87 1.59
C ALA A 38 11.12 2.88 2.25
N LEU A 39 12.15 3.28 1.51
CA LEU A 39 13.52 3.37 2.02
C LEU A 39 13.66 4.43 3.12
N ALA A 40 13.06 5.62 2.92
CA ALA A 40 13.04 6.69 3.91
C ALA A 40 12.30 6.27 5.18
N GLY A 41 11.15 5.59 5.04
CA GLY A 41 10.40 5.03 6.16
C GLY A 41 11.18 3.96 6.93
N LEU A 42 11.91 3.10 6.22
CA LEU A 42 12.78 2.08 6.83
C LEU A 42 13.93 2.74 7.60
N LEU A 43 14.59 3.76 7.02
CA LEU A 43 15.64 4.51 7.69
C LEU A 43 15.13 5.22 8.95
N LEU A 44 13.98 5.90 8.89
CA LEU A 44 13.38 6.50 10.08
C LEU A 44 13.04 5.46 11.15
N GLY A 45 12.47 4.31 10.74
CA GLY A 45 12.17 3.21 11.66
C GLY A 45 13.42 2.62 12.32
N ALA A 46 14.53 2.52 11.58
CA ALA A 46 15.81 2.08 12.13
C ALA A 46 16.39 3.07 13.15
N VAL A 47 16.32 4.38 12.85
CA VAL A 47 16.74 5.43 13.79
C VAL A 47 15.89 5.39 15.07
N ALA A 48 14.57 5.23 14.94
CA ALA A 48 13.67 5.10 16.08
C ALA A 48 13.99 3.87 16.95
N ALA A 49 14.35 2.73 16.35
CA ALA A 49 14.74 1.53 17.09
C ALA A 49 16.02 1.72 17.92
N ILE A 50 16.93 2.59 17.47
CA ILE A 50 18.17 2.91 18.20
C ILE A 50 17.87 3.91 19.33
N LEU A 51 16.99 4.88 19.09
CA LEU A 51 16.67 5.93 20.05
C LEU A 51 15.74 5.44 21.18
N PHE A 52 14.91 4.43 20.89
CA PHE A 52 13.98 3.81 21.86
C PHE A 52 14.29 2.31 22.02
N PRO A 53 15.41 1.95 22.66
CA PRO A 53 15.68 0.56 22.99
C PRO A 53 14.60 0.05 23.95
N GLY A 54 13.99 -1.10 23.64
CA GLY A 54 13.03 -1.73 24.54
C GLY A 54 13.68 -2.05 25.89
N GLY A 55 12.96 -1.82 26.98
CA GLY A 55 13.43 -2.06 28.34
C GLY A 55 13.94 -3.49 28.54
N THR A 56 14.98 -3.66 29.35
CA THR A 56 15.45 -4.99 29.73
C THR A 56 14.55 -5.56 30.82
N THR A 57 13.82 -6.62 30.52
CA THR A 57 12.92 -7.31 31.45
C THR A 57 13.53 -8.58 32.04
N ALA A 58 13.16 -8.90 33.28
CA ALA A 58 13.41 -10.19 33.93
C ALA A 58 12.12 -10.72 34.56
N SER A 59 11.92 -12.04 34.52
CA SER A 59 10.74 -12.71 35.10
C SER A 59 11.14 -13.69 36.19
N THR A 60 10.31 -13.83 37.22
CA THR A 60 10.42 -14.84 38.27
C THR A 60 9.04 -15.41 38.61
N ARG A 61 8.98 -16.70 38.94
CA ARG A 61 7.72 -17.38 39.30
C ARG A 61 7.67 -17.70 40.78
N VAL A 62 6.60 -17.27 41.43
CA VAL A 62 6.35 -17.50 42.86
C VAL A 62 5.15 -18.43 43.05
N TYR A 63 5.35 -19.50 43.82
CA TYR A 63 4.27 -20.35 44.31
C TYR A 63 3.69 -19.75 45.58
N VAL A 64 2.36 -19.63 45.64
CA VAL A 64 1.66 -19.08 46.81
C VAL A 64 0.76 -20.13 47.43
N VAL A 65 1.02 -20.46 48.70
CA VAL A 65 0.10 -21.28 49.50
C VAL A 65 -0.95 -20.37 50.14
N GLN A 66 -2.21 -20.72 49.92
CA GLN A 66 -3.37 -19.99 50.41
C GLN A 66 -3.95 -20.66 51.67
N ILE A 67 -4.44 -19.85 52.61
CA ILE A 67 -5.14 -20.32 53.81
C ILE A 67 -6.64 -20.09 53.62
N GLY A 68 -7.44 -21.14 53.77
CA GLY A 68 -8.90 -21.08 53.78
C GLY A 68 -9.57 -21.66 52.53
N GLU A 69 -10.83 -22.09 52.70
CA GLU A 69 -11.70 -22.64 51.66
C GLU A 69 -12.25 -21.52 50.75
N ALA A 70 -11.37 -20.82 50.03
CA ALA A 70 -11.83 -20.00 48.92
C ALA A 70 -12.26 -20.93 47.78
N ASP A 71 -13.56 -21.02 47.50
CA ASP A 71 -14.18 -21.91 46.51
C ASP A 71 -13.65 -21.76 45.07
N SER A 72 -12.80 -20.76 44.80
CA SER A 72 -12.02 -20.68 43.55
C SER A 72 -10.66 -20.01 43.75
N GLY A 73 -9.57 -20.72 43.41
CA GLY A 73 -8.20 -20.18 43.48
C GLY A 73 -7.98 -18.93 42.62
N GLU A 74 -8.84 -18.65 41.64
CA GLU A 74 -8.78 -17.46 40.78
C GLU A 74 -9.06 -16.15 41.55
N ALA A 75 -10.07 -16.12 42.42
CA ALA A 75 -10.43 -14.92 43.18
C ALA A 75 -9.35 -14.56 44.21
N ALA A 76 -8.81 -15.60 44.87
CA ALA A 76 -7.70 -15.44 45.79
C ALA A 76 -6.44 -14.93 45.06
N MET A 77 -6.18 -15.41 43.83
CA MET A 77 -5.03 -14.95 43.06
C MET A 77 -5.14 -13.51 42.58
N LYS A 78 -6.34 -13.05 42.18
CA LYS A 78 -6.58 -11.62 41.87
C LYS A 78 -6.29 -10.73 43.07
N THR A 79 -6.64 -11.17 44.26
CA THR A 79 -6.34 -10.46 45.51
C THR A 79 -4.84 -10.43 45.78
N SER A 80 -4.14 -11.56 45.61
CA SER A 80 -2.67 -11.62 45.73
C SER A 80 -1.96 -10.69 44.74
N ILE A 81 -2.44 -10.61 43.49
CA ILE A 81 -1.89 -9.69 42.48
C ILE A 81 -2.17 -8.23 42.85
N ALA A 82 -3.36 -7.92 43.36
CA ALA A 82 -3.69 -6.56 43.82
C ALA A 82 -2.79 -6.13 44.98
N VAL A 83 -2.51 -7.05 45.91
CA VAL A 83 -1.58 -6.85 47.01
C VAL A 83 -0.15 -6.66 46.53
N LEU A 84 0.30 -7.45 45.54
CA LEU A 84 1.61 -7.28 44.91
C LEU A 84 1.75 -5.91 44.24
N ARG A 85 0.66 -5.36 43.68
CA ARG A 85 0.59 -4.00 43.10
C ARG A 85 0.36 -2.90 44.13
N SER A 86 0.52 -3.19 45.42
CA SER A 86 0.43 -2.17 46.47
C SER A 86 1.74 -1.41 46.63
N THR A 87 1.63 -0.14 47.03
CA THR A 87 2.79 0.69 47.35
C THR A 87 3.59 0.16 48.53
N ALA A 88 2.97 -0.63 49.42
CA ALA A 88 3.65 -1.26 50.55
C ALA A 88 4.69 -2.29 50.07
N VAL A 89 4.29 -3.22 49.19
CA VAL A 89 5.22 -4.22 48.62
C VAL A 89 6.28 -3.55 47.75
N ALA A 90 5.88 -2.58 46.92
CA ALA A 90 6.79 -1.78 46.10
C ALA A 90 7.86 -1.06 46.96
N SER A 91 7.45 -0.42 48.06
CA SER A 91 8.38 0.27 48.98
C SER A 91 9.34 -0.72 49.67
N ALA A 92 8.86 -1.89 50.07
CA ALA A 92 9.68 -2.92 50.70
C ALA A 92 10.67 -3.56 49.72
N ALA A 93 10.33 -3.64 48.43
CA ALA A 93 11.24 -4.06 47.37
C ALA A 93 12.31 -2.99 47.11
N LEU A 94 11.92 -1.71 47.01
CA LEU A 94 12.84 -0.59 46.82
C LEU A 94 13.83 -0.43 47.98
N GLN A 95 13.40 -0.65 49.22
CA GLN A 95 14.28 -0.67 50.40
C GLN A 95 15.33 -1.78 50.30
N ARG A 96 14.96 -2.97 49.84
CA ARG A 96 15.91 -4.09 49.62
C ARG A 96 16.91 -3.78 48.51
N LEU A 97 16.49 -3.03 47.48
CA LEU A 97 17.34 -2.59 46.38
C LEU A 97 18.23 -1.38 46.73
N GLY A 98 17.96 -0.71 47.86
CA GLY A 98 18.62 0.56 48.19
C GLY A 98 18.32 1.68 47.20
N SER A 99 17.11 1.69 46.62
CA SER A 99 16.69 2.66 45.61
C SER A 99 15.80 3.74 46.22
N ASP A 100 16.11 5.00 45.93
CA ASP A 100 15.31 6.18 46.35
C ASP A 100 14.17 6.51 45.35
N GLN A 101 13.86 5.60 44.42
CA GLN A 101 12.76 5.78 43.47
C GLN A 101 11.41 5.89 44.22
N ASN A 102 10.47 6.66 43.66
CA ASN A 102 9.13 6.74 44.21
C ASN A 102 8.41 5.38 44.05
N PRO A 103 7.81 4.81 45.12
CA PRO A 103 7.06 3.56 45.03
C PRO A 103 5.93 3.57 43.99
N THR A 104 5.29 4.71 43.75
CA THR A 104 4.22 4.84 42.75
C THR A 104 4.77 4.71 41.33
N ASP A 105 5.89 5.36 41.03
CA ASP A 105 6.53 5.25 39.71
C ASP A 105 7.05 3.82 39.49
N PHE A 106 7.55 3.18 40.56
CA PHE A 106 8.01 1.80 40.49
C PHE A 106 6.89 0.79 40.15
N LEU A 107 5.61 1.10 40.42
CA LEU A 107 4.48 0.25 40.00
C LEU A 107 4.34 0.15 38.48
N GLU A 108 4.85 1.12 37.71
CA GLU A 108 4.82 1.10 36.25
C GLU A 108 5.93 0.20 35.67
N ASP A 109 6.99 -0.04 36.43
CA ASP A 109 8.18 -0.79 36.01
C ASP A 109 8.03 -2.31 36.21
N TYR A 110 6.88 -2.81 36.68
CA TYR A 110 6.64 -4.25 36.77
C TYR A 110 5.20 -4.65 36.51
N THR A 111 5.04 -5.88 36.07
CA THR A 111 3.75 -6.54 35.88
C THR A 111 3.72 -7.86 36.62
N ALA A 112 2.52 -8.32 36.92
CA ALA A 112 2.31 -9.63 37.51
C ALA A 112 1.04 -10.26 36.96
N GLU A 113 1.15 -11.55 36.65
CA GLU A 113 0.10 -12.34 36.02
C GLU A 113 -0.03 -13.70 36.70
N SER A 114 -1.26 -14.21 36.77
CA SER A 114 -1.56 -15.55 37.28
C SER A 114 -1.39 -16.57 36.17
N ILE A 115 -0.37 -17.43 36.24
CA ILE A 115 -0.19 -18.53 35.27
C ILE A 115 -1.07 -19.73 35.64
N ALA A 116 -1.22 -20.00 36.94
CA ALA A 116 -1.95 -21.14 37.47
C ALA A 116 -2.61 -20.77 38.80
N ALA A 117 -3.47 -21.67 39.32
CA ALA A 117 -4.25 -21.44 40.53
C ALA A 117 -3.42 -20.96 41.74
N ASN A 118 -2.14 -21.34 41.82
CA ASN A 118 -1.22 -21.00 42.92
C ASN A 118 0.13 -20.44 42.43
N THR A 119 0.23 -19.93 41.20
CA THR A 119 1.52 -19.43 40.65
C THR A 119 1.39 -18.06 40.01
N ILE A 120 2.20 -17.12 40.49
CA ILE A 120 2.31 -15.76 39.96
C ILE A 120 3.62 -15.64 39.18
N ASP A 121 3.55 -15.09 37.96
CA ASP A 121 4.71 -14.62 37.21
C ASP A 121 4.89 -13.13 37.47
N ILE A 122 6.06 -12.73 37.94
CA ILE A 122 6.41 -11.34 38.21
C ILE A 122 7.45 -10.96 37.17
N THR A 123 7.14 -9.98 36.33
CA THR A 123 8.06 -9.44 35.32
C THR A 123 8.42 -8.01 35.70
N ALA A 124 9.71 -7.73 35.87
CA ALA A 124 10.23 -6.41 36.20
C ALA A 124 11.11 -5.86 35.07
N GLU A 125 10.99 -4.57 34.80
CA GLU A 125 11.84 -3.79 33.93
C GLU A 125 13.01 -3.18 34.71
N GLY A 126 14.20 -3.23 34.12
CA GLY A 126 15.41 -2.62 34.65
C GLY A 126 16.20 -1.93 33.56
N ARG A 127 17.19 -1.12 33.97
CA ARG A 127 18.08 -0.40 33.02
C ARG A 127 19.06 -1.33 32.33
N ASP A 128 19.43 -2.40 33.02
CA ASP A 128 20.22 -3.49 32.49
C ASP A 128 19.69 -4.84 32.99
N THR A 129 20.31 -5.92 32.53
CA THR A 129 19.89 -7.28 32.91
C THR A 129 20.09 -7.59 34.39
N ALA A 130 21.15 -7.06 35.02
CA ALA A 130 21.42 -7.32 36.43
C ALA A 130 20.44 -6.57 37.34
N ASP A 131 20.14 -5.31 37.00
CA ASP A 131 19.13 -4.48 37.65
C ASP A 131 17.74 -5.09 37.52
N ALA A 132 17.34 -5.56 36.32
CA ALA A 132 16.06 -6.22 36.13
C ALA A 132 15.92 -7.51 36.98
N ILE A 133 16.97 -8.34 37.03
CA ILE A 133 17.00 -9.55 37.86
C ILE A 133 16.92 -9.20 39.34
N ALA A 134 17.67 -8.21 39.80
CA ALA A 134 17.65 -7.75 41.19
C ALA A 134 16.26 -7.21 41.57
N ARG A 135 15.62 -6.42 40.69
CA ARG A 135 14.27 -5.90 40.88
C ARG A 135 13.23 -7.01 41.00
N ALA A 136 13.26 -7.98 40.09
CA ALA A 136 12.37 -9.13 40.13
C ALA A 136 12.55 -9.95 41.43
N GLN A 137 13.81 -10.17 41.86
CA GLN A 137 14.12 -10.86 43.11
C GLN A 137 13.58 -10.10 44.33
N ALA A 138 13.86 -8.80 44.41
CA ALA A 138 13.44 -7.96 45.53
C ALA A 138 11.90 -7.88 45.65
N LEU A 139 11.20 -7.85 44.51
CA LEU A 139 9.72 -7.91 44.46
C LEU A 139 9.19 -9.25 44.97
N ALA A 140 9.75 -10.36 44.52
CA ALA A 140 9.36 -11.69 45.00
C ALA A 140 9.59 -11.84 46.51
N ASP A 141 10.76 -11.44 47.01
CA ASP A 141 11.10 -11.52 48.44
C ASP A 141 10.22 -10.60 49.29
N ALA A 142 9.93 -9.39 48.81
CA ALA A 142 9.02 -8.46 49.47
C ALA A 142 7.61 -9.01 49.57
N PHE A 143 7.11 -9.60 48.48
CA PHE A 143 5.79 -10.21 48.45
C PHE A 143 5.68 -11.41 49.38
N ILE A 144 6.66 -12.32 49.36
CA ILE A 144 6.67 -13.50 50.23
C ILE A 144 6.67 -13.06 51.70
N ALA A 145 7.53 -12.10 52.07
CA ALA A 145 7.61 -11.59 53.43
C ALA A 145 6.28 -10.97 53.90
N ASP A 146 5.64 -10.19 53.04
CA ASP A 146 4.37 -9.52 53.34
C ASP A 146 3.19 -10.52 53.38
N HIS A 147 3.20 -11.55 52.54
CA HIS A 147 2.22 -12.66 52.58
C HIS A 147 2.34 -13.48 53.86
N VAL A 148 3.56 -13.86 54.24
CA VAL A 148 3.81 -14.60 55.50
C VAL A 148 3.42 -13.74 56.71
N ALA A 149 3.78 -12.47 56.74
CA ALA A 149 3.41 -11.57 57.83
C ALA A 149 1.88 -11.43 57.99
N ARG A 150 1.14 -11.32 56.88
CA ARG A 150 -0.34 -11.28 56.91
C ARG A 150 -0.95 -12.60 57.36
N ALA A 151 -0.42 -13.73 56.88
CA ALA A 151 -0.85 -15.04 57.32
C ALA A 151 -0.66 -15.22 58.84
N GLU A 152 0.50 -14.83 59.37
CA GLU A 152 0.77 -14.87 60.81
C GLU A 152 -0.15 -13.95 61.61
N ASN A 153 -0.37 -12.70 61.15
CA ASN A 153 -1.25 -11.75 61.83
C ASN A 153 -2.71 -12.23 61.85
N ALA A 154 -3.20 -12.78 60.74
CA ALA A 154 -4.53 -13.38 60.66
C ALA A 154 -4.66 -14.59 61.59
N ALA A 155 -3.65 -15.48 61.59
CA ALA A 155 -3.63 -16.64 62.47
C ALA A 155 -3.63 -16.23 63.96
N ARG A 156 -2.83 -15.23 64.35
CA ARG A 156 -2.81 -14.70 65.72
C ARG A 156 -4.18 -14.16 66.13
N ALA A 157 -4.83 -13.38 65.26
CA ALA A 157 -6.17 -12.85 65.52
C ALA A 157 -7.22 -13.96 65.72
N VAL A 158 -7.14 -15.05 64.93
CA VAL A 158 -8.02 -16.23 65.10
C VAL A 158 -7.75 -16.94 66.43
N VAL A 159 -6.47 -17.16 66.75
CA VAL A 159 -6.05 -17.78 68.02
C VAL A 159 -6.56 -16.96 69.21
N ASP A 160 -6.40 -15.65 69.17
CA ASP A 160 -6.83 -14.75 70.25
C ASP A 160 -8.36 -14.76 70.40
N ALA A 161 -9.10 -14.74 69.29
CA ALA A 161 -10.56 -14.83 69.29
C ALA A 161 -11.08 -16.18 69.86
N ILE A 162 -10.40 -17.29 69.55
CA ILE A 162 -10.74 -18.60 70.11
C ILE A 162 -10.47 -18.64 71.62
N LYS A 163 -9.34 -18.10 72.08
CA LYS A 163 -8.98 -18.02 73.50
C LYS A 163 -9.99 -17.18 74.29
N GLU A 164 -10.35 -16.00 73.79
CA GLU A 164 -11.34 -15.13 74.43
C GLU A 164 -12.69 -15.86 74.59
N ARG A 165 -13.10 -16.60 73.56
CA ARG A 165 -14.32 -17.42 73.61
C ARG A 165 -14.21 -18.57 74.61
N GLN A 166 -13.05 -19.22 74.69
CA GLN A 166 -12.78 -20.28 75.66
C GLN A 166 -12.88 -19.73 77.10
N ASP A 167 -12.30 -18.57 77.37
CA ASP A 167 -12.31 -17.94 78.68
C ASP A 167 -13.70 -17.50 79.10
N ALA A 168 -14.51 -16.97 78.17
CA ALA A 168 -15.92 -16.65 78.43
C ALA A 168 -16.75 -17.90 78.78
N LEU A 169 -16.50 -19.03 78.10
CA LEU A 169 -17.17 -20.31 78.40
C LEU A 169 -16.71 -20.89 79.74
N ARG A 170 -15.43 -20.77 80.09
CA ARG A 170 -14.90 -21.18 81.40
C ARG A 170 -15.49 -20.35 82.53
N ALA A 171 -15.61 -19.04 82.34
CA ALA A 171 -16.28 -18.16 83.30
C ALA A 171 -17.75 -18.56 83.50
N SER A 172 -18.45 -18.91 82.41
CA SER A 172 -19.83 -19.41 82.46
C SER A 172 -19.94 -20.76 83.18
N LEU A 173 -18.96 -21.65 83.00
CA LEU A 173 -18.88 -22.94 83.71
C LEU A 173 -18.66 -22.75 85.22
N ALA A 174 -17.80 -21.82 85.60
CA ALA A 174 -17.50 -21.50 87.00
C ALA A 174 -18.68 -20.86 87.74
N ALA A 175 -19.61 -20.23 87.02
CA ALA A 175 -20.83 -19.66 87.58
C ALA A 175 -21.86 -20.71 88.03
N ILE A 176 -21.73 -21.98 87.58
CA ILE A 176 -22.62 -23.09 87.97
C ILE A 176 -22.02 -23.76 89.22
N PRO A 177 -22.65 -23.67 90.40
CA PRO A 177 -22.10 -24.23 91.64
C PRO A 177 -22.02 -25.76 91.56
N ALA A 178 -20.88 -26.32 91.96
CA ALA A 178 -20.62 -27.77 91.87
C ALA A 178 -21.56 -28.64 92.74
N SER A 179 -22.25 -28.03 93.70
CA SER A 179 -23.24 -28.67 94.56
C SER A 179 -24.66 -28.71 93.97
N ASP A 180 -24.92 -28.05 92.84
CA ASP A 180 -26.22 -28.11 92.16
C ASP A 180 -26.32 -29.41 91.34
N LEU A 181 -27.08 -30.36 91.88
CA LEU A 181 -27.33 -31.68 91.29
C LEU A 181 -28.62 -31.69 90.44
N SER A 182 -29.18 -30.51 90.10
CA SER A 182 -30.31 -30.46 89.18
C SER A 182 -29.91 -31.02 87.82
N THR A 183 -30.82 -31.78 87.20
CA THR A 183 -30.61 -32.40 85.88
C THR A 183 -30.19 -31.37 84.82
N THR A 184 -30.74 -30.16 84.91
CA THR A 184 -30.41 -29.02 84.05
C THR A 184 -28.99 -28.48 84.24
N ALA A 185 -28.49 -28.42 85.48
CA ALA A 185 -27.13 -27.94 85.77
C ALA A 185 -26.07 -28.96 85.30
N VAL A 186 -26.35 -30.26 85.46
CA VAL A 186 -25.48 -31.34 84.98
C VAL A 186 -25.40 -31.34 83.45
N GLU A 187 -26.53 -31.17 82.76
CA GLU A 187 -26.60 -31.10 81.30
C GLU A 187 -25.87 -29.87 80.74
N ALA A 188 -26.10 -28.68 81.33
CA ALA A 188 -25.44 -27.45 80.92
C ALA A 188 -23.91 -27.53 81.08
N ARG A 189 -23.43 -28.15 82.16
CA ARG A 189 -22.01 -28.37 82.40
C ARG A 189 -21.39 -29.30 81.36
N ALA A 190 -22.06 -30.39 81.00
CA ALA A 190 -21.59 -31.30 79.96
C ALA A 190 -21.49 -30.61 78.58
N ILE A 191 -22.50 -29.79 78.22
CA ILE A 191 -22.51 -29.03 76.96
C ILE A 191 -21.37 -28.02 76.90
N LEU A 192 -21.13 -27.26 77.97
CA LEU A 192 -20.06 -26.27 78.03
C LEU A 192 -18.67 -26.92 77.94
N THR A 193 -18.45 -28.04 78.64
CA THR A 193 -17.20 -28.81 78.55
C THR A 193 -16.96 -29.31 77.13
N ALA A 194 -17.96 -29.96 76.50
CA ALA A 194 -17.83 -30.44 75.13
C ALA A 194 -17.50 -29.30 74.13
N LYS A 195 -18.02 -28.09 74.37
CA LYS A 195 -17.72 -26.92 73.55
C LYS A 195 -16.30 -26.40 73.76
N ILE A 196 -15.79 -26.41 74.99
CA ILE A 196 -14.40 -26.07 75.28
C ILE A 196 -13.44 -27.06 74.58
N ASP A 197 -13.72 -28.36 74.67
CA ASP A 197 -12.92 -29.40 74.01
C ASP A 197 -12.92 -29.24 72.48
N SER A 198 -14.05 -28.85 71.90
CA SER A 198 -14.15 -28.57 70.47
C SER A 198 -13.32 -27.34 70.04
N LEU A 199 -13.25 -26.30 70.87
CA LEU A 199 -12.43 -25.12 70.61
C LEU A 199 -10.94 -25.40 70.78
N GLU A 200 -10.56 -26.30 71.70
CA GLU A 200 -9.19 -26.76 71.86
C GLU A 200 -8.71 -27.54 70.63
N THR A 201 -9.56 -28.44 70.10
CA THR A 201 -9.28 -29.14 68.83
C THR A 201 -9.12 -28.16 67.66
N GLN A 202 -9.97 -27.12 67.59
CA GLN A 202 -9.84 -26.07 66.56
C GLN A 202 -8.55 -25.26 66.71
N LEU A 203 -8.12 -25.00 67.96
CA LEU A 203 -6.87 -24.29 68.24
C LEU A 203 -5.65 -25.09 67.78
N GLU A 204 -5.64 -26.41 68.01
CA GLU A 204 -4.59 -27.30 67.52
C GLU A 204 -4.52 -27.33 65.99
N GLN A 205 -5.68 -27.39 65.31
CA GLN A 205 -5.74 -27.34 63.85
C GLN A 205 -5.25 -26.00 63.28
N ALA A 206 -5.65 -24.87 63.90
CA ALA A 206 -5.20 -23.54 63.50
C ALA A 206 -3.69 -23.35 63.70
N ALA A 207 -3.12 -23.95 64.76
CA ALA A 207 -1.68 -23.91 65.03
C ALA A 207 -0.86 -24.66 63.96
N ILE A 208 -1.39 -25.76 63.41
CA ILE A 208 -0.72 -26.58 62.37
C ILE A 208 -0.73 -25.88 61.00
N GLY A 209 -1.77 -25.12 60.67
CA GLY A 209 -1.89 -24.43 59.37
C GLY A 209 -0.86 -23.30 59.14
N ASN A 210 -0.36 -22.69 60.22
CA ASN A 210 0.53 -21.53 60.16
C ASN A 210 1.95 -21.83 59.60
N PRO A 211 2.70 -22.83 60.11
CA PRO A 211 4.03 -23.16 59.56
C PRO A 211 3.97 -23.66 58.10
N ALA A 212 2.85 -24.22 57.66
CA ALA A 212 2.69 -24.74 56.30
C ALA A 212 2.70 -23.62 55.23
N VAL A 213 2.30 -22.41 55.58
CA VAL A 213 2.21 -21.27 54.65
C VAL A 213 3.57 -20.61 54.46
N ALA A 214 4.33 -20.49 55.56
CA ALA A 214 5.71 -20.03 55.54
C ALA A 214 6.64 -21.02 54.81
N ALA A 215 6.43 -22.33 54.99
CA ALA A 215 7.21 -23.36 54.30
C ALA A 215 6.78 -23.57 52.83
N GLY A 216 5.52 -23.27 52.51
CA GLY A 216 4.95 -23.56 51.20
C GLY A 216 5.07 -22.42 50.18
N THR A 217 5.14 -21.16 50.61
CA THR A 217 5.27 -20.01 49.70
C THR A 217 6.73 -19.83 49.31
N GLN A 218 7.09 -20.14 48.06
CA GLN A 218 8.47 -20.13 47.61
C GLN A 218 8.62 -19.73 46.14
N ILE A 219 9.81 -19.25 45.79
CA ILE A 219 10.20 -18.98 44.40
C ILE A 219 10.43 -20.32 43.70
N ILE A 220 9.65 -20.62 42.65
CA ILE A 220 9.80 -21.85 41.85
C ILE A 220 10.90 -21.66 40.80
N ASP A 221 10.94 -20.47 40.20
CA ASP A 221 11.85 -20.14 39.11
C ASP A 221 12.63 -18.87 39.46
N ALA A 222 13.94 -19.00 39.59
CA ALA A 222 14.82 -17.90 39.94
C ALA A 222 14.74 -16.80 38.86
N PRO A 223 14.86 -15.52 39.23
CA PRO A 223 14.72 -14.45 38.27
C PRO A 223 15.72 -14.57 37.13
N HIS A 224 15.18 -14.65 35.93
CA HIS A 224 15.95 -14.81 34.71
C HIS A 224 15.54 -13.74 33.70
N ARG A 225 16.44 -13.40 32.78
CA ARG A 225 16.14 -12.44 31.71
C ARG A 225 14.97 -12.95 30.85
N SER A 226 13.97 -12.10 30.66
CA SER A 226 12.76 -12.39 29.87
C SER A 226 12.50 -11.26 28.86
N GLY A 227 13.56 -10.76 28.22
CA GLY A 227 13.46 -9.71 27.21
C GLY A 227 13.37 -10.25 25.79
N ARG A 228 12.56 -9.61 24.94
CA ARG A 228 12.72 -9.73 23.49
C ARG A 228 14.06 -9.11 23.10
N GLY A 229 14.89 -9.86 22.38
CA GLY A 229 16.21 -9.36 21.97
C GLY A 229 16.09 -8.08 21.12
N PHE A 230 17.12 -7.22 21.14
CA PHE A 230 17.23 -5.99 20.34
C PHE A 230 16.82 -6.19 18.87
N LEU A 231 17.12 -7.37 18.32
CA LEU A 231 16.78 -7.73 16.95
C LEU A 231 15.25 -7.78 16.71
N SER A 232 14.47 -8.25 17.69
CA SER A 232 13.01 -8.27 17.60
C SER A 232 12.43 -6.86 17.60
N THR A 233 12.96 -5.96 18.41
CA THR A 233 12.54 -4.55 18.49
C THR A 233 12.89 -3.80 17.20
N ALA A 234 14.10 -4.00 16.68
CA ALA A 234 14.52 -3.41 15.41
C ALA A 234 13.62 -3.85 14.24
N VAL A 235 13.23 -5.13 14.18
CA VAL A 235 12.34 -5.66 13.14
C VAL A 235 10.94 -5.02 13.20
N ILE A 236 10.40 -4.81 14.40
CA ILE A 236 9.06 -4.18 14.55
C ILE A 236 9.10 -2.72 14.07
N TYR A 237 10.05 -1.93 14.55
CA TYR A 237 10.13 -0.51 14.20
C TYR A 237 10.51 -0.27 12.73
N THR A 238 11.43 -1.05 12.16
CA THR A 238 11.74 -0.98 10.73
C THR A 238 10.58 -1.46 9.86
N GLY A 239 9.87 -2.51 10.28
CA GLY A 239 8.66 -2.99 9.60
C GLY A 239 7.55 -1.94 9.58
N LEU A 240 7.28 -1.32 10.73
CA LEU A 240 6.28 -0.25 10.86
C LEU A 240 6.67 0.96 9.99
N GLY A 241 7.91 1.44 10.11
CA GLY A 241 8.42 2.57 9.33
C GLY A 241 8.40 2.30 7.82
N GLY A 242 8.82 1.12 7.38
CA GLY A 242 8.77 0.71 5.98
C GLY A 242 7.34 0.67 5.42
N SER A 243 6.38 0.16 6.21
CA SER A 243 4.97 0.10 5.79
C SER A 243 4.36 1.51 5.62
N LEU A 244 4.56 2.40 6.59
CA LEU A 244 4.12 3.80 6.54
C LEU A 244 4.78 4.56 5.37
N GLY A 245 6.09 4.41 5.20
CA GLY A 245 6.83 5.01 4.10
C GLY A 245 6.35 4.55 2.72
N THR A 246 5.99 3.27 2.60
CA THR A 246 5.44 2.72 1.35
C THR A 246 4.06 3.30 1.05
N VAL A 247 3.15 3.35 2.04
CA VAL A 247 1.80 3.93 1.87
C VAL A 247 1.90 5.39 1.45
N LEU A 248 2.70 6.19 2.15
CA LEU A 248 2.89 7.59 1.82
C LEU A 248 3.49 7.77 0.42
N GLY A 249 4.47 6.95 0.06
CA GLY A 249 5.07 6.96 -1.27
C GLY A 249 4.10 6.61 -2.39
N VAL A 250 3.16 5.67 -2.16
CA VAL A 250 2.09 5.32 -3.11
C VAL A 250 1.10 6.47 -3.27
N VAL A 251 0.66 7.08 -2.16
CA VAL A 251 -0.27 8.22 -2.19
C VAL A 251 0.35 9.39 -2.97
N LEU A 252 1.61 9.72 -2.69
CA LEU A 252 2.32 10.79 -3.41
C LEU A 252 2.47 10.47 -4.91
N ALA A 253 2.73 9.20 -5.26
CA ALA A 253 2.80 8.77 -6.65
C ALA A 253 1.45 8.89 -7.36
N ALA A 254 0.34 8.52 -6.71
CA ALA A 254 -1.01 8.65 -7.25
C ALA A 254 -1.39 10.12 -7.48
N VAL A 255 -1.16 10.99 -6.49
CA VAL A 255 -1.40 12.44 -6.64
C VAL A 255 -0.57 13.01 -7.79
N ALA A 256 0.70 12.63 -7.91
CA ALA A 256 1.57 13.08 -9.00
C ALA A 256 1.17 12.53 -10.40
N THR A 257 0.39 11.45 -10.46
CA THR A 257 -0.17 10.95 -11.74
C THR A 257 -1.38 11.76 -12.16
N VAL A 258 -2.29 12.06 -11.23
CA VAL A 258 -3.49 12.86 -11.51
C VAL A 258 -3.11 14.30 -11.83
N ALA A 259 -2.21 14.91 -11.04
CA ALA A 259 -1.86 16.32 -11.21
C ALA A 259 -1.10 16.64 -12.51
N ARG A 260 -0.53 15.64 -13.21
CA ARG A 260 0.25 15.87 -14.43
C ARG A 260 -0.45 15.41 -15.71
N ASP A 261 -1.63 14.80 -15.61
CA ASP A 261 -2.45 14.27 -16.71
C ASP A 261 -1.65 13.80 -17.94
N ARG A 262 -0.72 12.85 -17.71
CA ARG A 262 0.15 12.34 -18.77
C ARG A 262 -0.36 10.99 -19.23
N PRO A 263 -0.73 10.83 -20.52
CA PRO A 263 -1.22 9.57 -21.04
C PRO A 263 -0.09 8.53 -21.07
N ILE A 264 -0.35 7.37 -20.45
CA ILE A 264 0.59 6.25 -20.35
C ILE A 264 0.10 5.05 -21.20
N LEU A 265 -1.21 4.90 -21.38
CA LEU A 265 -1.79 3.79 -22.12
C LEU A 265 -1.84 4.06 -23.62
N ARG A 266 -1.72 2.99 -24.41
CA ARG A 266 -1.81 3.05 -25.88
C ARG A 266 -3.14 3.61 -26.35
N LYS A 267 -4.24 3.15 -25.73
CA LYS A 267 -5.60 3.62 -26.08
C LYS A 267 -5.74 5.13 -25.92
N ASP A 268 -5.14 5.72 -24.88
CA ASP A 268 -5.28 7.15 -24.59
C ASP A 268 -4.48 7.97 -25.59
N ILE A 269 -3.25 7.53 -25.89
CA ILE A 269 -2.40 8.16 -26.91
C ILE A 269 -3.08 8.10 -28.28
N ALA A 270 -3.62 6.94 -28.66
CA ALA A 270 -4.33 6.77 -29.93
C ALA A 270 -5.59 7.64 -30.00
N ALA A 271 -6.38 7.67 -28.93
CA ALA A 271 -7.60 8.46 -28.84
C ALA A 271 -7.34 9.96 -28.94
N HIS A 272 -6.34 10.48 -28.23
CA HIS A 272 -6.03 11.93 -28.25
C HIS A 272 -5.36 12.37 -29.54
N LEU A 273 -4.62 11.49 -30.21
CA LEU A 273 -4.00 11.78 -31.51
C LEU A 273 -4.93 11.50 -32.70
N GLY A 274 -6.02 10.75 -32.49
CA GLY A 274 -6.91 10.30 -33.56
C GLY A 274 -6.24 9.34 -34.56
N ALA A 275 -5.14 8.70 -34.18
CA ALA A 275 -4.33 7.88 -35.07
C ALA A 275 -3.96 6.53 -34.42
N SER A 276 -3.89 5.48 -35.25
CA SER A 276 -3.61 4.13 -34.77
C SER A 276 -2.14 3.94 -34.38
N VAL A 277 -1.89 3.22 -33.29
CA VAL A 277 -0.54 2.83 -32.86
C VAL A 277 -0.08 1.65 -33.72
N VAL A 278 0.83 1.91 -34.66
CA VAL A 278 1.31 0.92 -35.63
C VAL A 278 2.46 0.09 -35.06
N ALA A 279 3.29 0.68 -34.19
CA ALA A 279 4.43 -0.02 -33.63
C ALA A 279 4.84 0.49 -32.24
N GLN A 280 5.71 -0.28 -31.57
CA GLN A 280 6.12 -0.05 -30.20
C GLN A 280 7.61 -0.29 -30.02
N LEU A 281 8.26 0.61 -29.29
CA LEU A 281 9.69 0.53 -29.00
C LEU A 281 9.90 0.34 -27.50
N PRO A 282 10.21 -0.91 -27.05
CA PRO A 282 10.42 -1.18 -25.64
C PRO A 282 11.61 -0.39 -25.08
N ARG A 283 11.61 -0.21 -23.75
CA ARG A 283 12.72 0.47 -23.07
C ARG A 283 13.98 -0.38 -23.10
N ARG A 284 15.09 0.22 -23.53
CA ARG A 284 16.41 -0.40 -23.39
C ARG A 284 16.70 -0.61 -21.90
N PRO A 285 16.81 -1.86 -21.41
CA PRO A 285 17.17 -2.13 -20.02
C PRO A 285 18.55 -1.56 -19.72
N LEU A 286 18.69 -0.89 -18.57
CA LEU A 286 19.94 -0.23 -18.14
C LEU A 286 21.09 -1.20 -17.86
N LEU A 287 20.79 -2.46 -17.53
CA LEU A 287 21.79 -3.38 -16.98
C LEU A 287 22.20 -4.53 -17.92
N ARG A 288 21.39 -4.89 -18.93
CA ARG A 288 21.76 -5.91 -19.93
C ARG A 288 20.98 -5.73 -21.23
N PRO A 289 21.63 -5.50 -22.40
CA PRO A 289 20.93 -5.53 -23.68
C PRO A 289 20.35 -6.93 -23.87
N SER A 290 19.02 -7.03 -23.91
CA SER A 290 18.36 -8.29 -24.22
C SER A 290 18.33 -8.47 -25.74
N THR A 291 18.81 -9.60 -26.22
CA THR A 291 18.68 -10.00 -27.64
C THR A 291 17.21 -9.98 -28.09
N ALA A 292 16.27 -10.27 -27.18
CA ALA A 292 14.85 -10.19 -27.47
C ALA A 292 14.38 -8.75 -27.76
N THR A 293 14.81 -7.77 -26.97
CA THR A 293 14.48 -6.35 -27.21
C THR A 293 15.07 -5.83 -28.52
N GLN A 294 16.26 -6.33 -28.90
CA GLN A 294 16.89 -5.99 -30.18
C GLN A 294 16.08 -6.56 -31.35
N GLY A 295 15.68 -7.84 -31.29
CA GLY A 295 14.88 -8.47 -32.34
C GLY A 295 13.47 -7.87 -32.48
N GLU A 296 12.85 -7.42 -31.39
CA GLU A 296 11.57 -6.67 -31.45
C GLU A 296 11.73 -5.30 -32.14
N ARG A 297 12.84 -4.61 -31.86
CA ARG A 297 13.17 -3.34 -32.51
C ARG A 297 13.43 -3.54 -34.00
N GLU A 298 14.21 -4.55 -34.39
CA GLU A 298 14.47 -4.88 -35.79
C GLU A 298 13.17 -5.20 -36.56
N ARG A 299 12.27 -6.01 -35.97
CA ARG A 299 10.95 -6.28 -36.56
C ARG A 299 10.12 -5.01 -36.71
N THR A 300 10.13 -4.15 -35.70
CA THR A 300 9.42 -2.87 -35.71
C THR A 300 9.92 -1.98 -36.84
N VAL A 301 11.24 -1.82 -36.96
CA VAL A 301 11.85 -1.04 -38.04
C VAL A 301 11.54 -1.65 -39.40
N ALA A 302 11.61 -2.97 -39.56
CA ALA A 302 11.23 -3.63 -40.81
C ALA A 302 9.75 -3.39 -41.18
N SER A 303 8.84 -3.39 -40.21
CA SER A 303 7.44 -3.03 -40.41
C SER A 303 7.26 -1.56 -40.81
N LEU A 304 8.02 -0.64 -40.19
CA LEU A 304 8.01 0.78 -40.56
C LEU A 304 8.56 1.01 -41.97
N VAL A 305 9.66 0.34 -42.34
CA VAL A 305 10.21 0.35 -43.69
C VAL A 305 9.16 -0.10 -44.71
N ARG A 306 8.43 -1.19 -44.43
CA ARG A 306 7.35 -1.67 -45.30
C ARG A 306 6.21 -0.65 -45.44
N LEU A 307 5.84 0.01 -44.35
CA LEU A 307 4.81 1.06 -44.36
C LEU A 307 5.24 2.26 -45.21
N VAL A 308 6.47 2.75 -45.01
CA VAL A 308 7.05 3.88 -45.76
C VAL A 308 7.24 3.53 -47.24
N ARG A 309 7.56 2.28 -47.58
CA ARG A 309 7.64 1.83 -48.98
C ARG A 309 6.28 1.92 -49.69
N SER A 310 5.20 1.61 -48.97
CA SER A 310 3.82 1.67 -49.48
C SER A 310 3.22 3.08 -49.52
N ALA A 311 3.88 4.05 -48.89
CA ALA A 311 3.51 5.45 -48.97
C ALA A 311 3.84 6.01 -50.37
N PRO A 312 2.88 6.69 -51.04
CA PRO A 312 3.09 7.24 -52.39
C PRO A 312 3.94 8.52 -52.43
N GLY A 313 4.33 9.07 -51.27
CA GLY A 313 4.97 10.39 -51.17
C GLY A 313 6.15 10.46 -50.20
N SER A 314 6.61 11.70 -49.96
CA SER A 314 7.61 12.05 -48.95
C SER A 314 7.06 11.81 -47.54
N VAL A 315 7.80 11.08 -46.72
CA VAL A 315 7.38 10.75 -45.35
C VAL A 315 8.21 11.53 -44.34
N SER A 316 7.55 12.22 -43.41
CA SER A 316 8.19 12.86 -42.27
C SER A 316 8.13 11.98 -41.01
N LEU A 317 9.18 12.02 -40.21
CA LEU A 317 9.33 11.33 -38.94
C LEU A 317 9.36 12.40 -37.84
N LEU A 318 8.24 12.57 -37.16
CA LEU A 318 8.08 13.61 -36.13
C LEU A 318 8.16 13.00 -34.75
N HIS A 319 8.80 13.66 -33.79
CA HIS A 319 8.94 13.14 -32.42
C HIS A 319 8.39 14.06 -31.32
N VAL A 320 8.01 13.43 -30.21
CA VAL A 320 7.57 14.09 -28.97
C VAL A 320 8.34 13.50 -27.76
N GLY A 321 9.37 14.21 -27.26
CA GLY A 321 10.12 13.82 -26.07
C GLY A 321 11.08 12.64 -26.25
N CYS A 322 11.43 12.29 -27.50
CA CYS A 322 12.33 11.18 -27.84
C CYS A 322 13.30 11.49 -28.99
N SER A 323 14.01 12.62 -28.93
CA SER A 323 15.03 13.05 -29.91
C SER A 323 16.06 11.95 -30.23
N GLY A 324 16.74 11.40 -29.23
CA GLY A 324 17.76 10.37 -29.48
C GLY A 324 17.22 9.06 -30.07
N VAL A 325 15.95 8.71 -29.83
CA VAL A 325 15.35 7.48 -30.40
C VAL A 325 14.91 7.71 -31.85
N VAL A 326 14.44 8.92 -32.18
CA VAL A 326 14.06 9.26 -33.55
C VAL A 326 15.27 9.34 -34.46
N GLU A 327 16.42 9.81 -33.98
CA GLU A 327 17.71 9.82 -34.71
C GLU A 327 18.09 8.39 -35.15
N ASP A 328 18.13 7.45 -34.21
CA ASP A 328 18.49 6.05 -34.47
C ASP A 328 17.52 5.39 -35.47
N ILE A 329 16.22 5.67 -35.32
CA ILE A 329 15.18 5.11 -36.19
C ILE A 329 15.20 5.73 -37.57
N ALA A 330 15.45 7.04 -37.68
CA ALA A 330 15.59 7.72 -38.96
C ALA A 330 16.73 7.12 -39.77
N ALA A 331 17.90 6.91 -39.15
CA ALA A 331 19.05 6.30 -39.80
C ALA A 331 18.77 4.85 -40.24
N GLU A 332 18.11 4.05 -39.41
CA GLU A 332 17.74 2.67 -39.76
C GLU A 332 16.64 2.57 -40.81
N LEU A 333 15.66 3.47 -40.77
CA LEU A 333 14.60 3.58 -41.75
C LEU A 333 15.17 4.00 -43.11
N ALA A 334 16.03 5.02 -43.15
CA ALA A 334 16.70 5.47 -44.37
C ALA A 334 17.54 4.34 -44.98
N ARG A 335 18.33 3.62 -44.17
CA ARG A 335 19.09 2.45 -44.62
C ARG A 335 18.19 1.34 -45.18
N GLY A 336 17.06 1.07 -44.52
CA GLY A 336 16.11 0.05 -44.95
C GLY A 336 15.36 0.42 -46.23
N VAL A 337 15.06 1.70 -46.45
CA VAL A 337 14.40 2.20 -47.67
C VAL A 337 15.40 2.31 -48.82
N ALA A 338 16.66 2.64 -48.54
CA ALA A 338 17.72 2.77 -49.54
C ALA A 338 18.01 1.48 -50.34
N ALA A 339 17.58 0.32 -49.84
CA ALA A 339 17.65 -0.94 -50.57
C ALA A 339 16.81 -0.95 -51.87
N ASP A 340 15.80 -0.09 -51.98
CA ASP A 340 14.91 -0.02 -53.15
C ASP A 340 15.26 1.16 -54.10
N GLY A 341 16.24 2.00 -53.74
CA GLY A 341 16.65 3.19 -54.51
C GLY A 341 17.19 4.32 -53.62
N PRO A 342 17.73 5.40 -54.21
CA PRO A 342 18.39 6.47 -53.46
C PRO A 342 17.41 7.24 -52.56
N VAL A 343 17.87 7.58 -51.34
CA VAL A 343 17.07 8.25 -50.31
C VAL A 343 17.73 9.57 -49.90
N THR A 344 16.95 10.63 -49.76
CA THR A 344 17.37 11.89 -49.16
C THR A 344 16.76 12.00 -47.77
N LEU A 345 17.61 12.07 -46.74
CA LEU A 345 17.25 12.24 -45.35
C LEU A 345 17.41 13.71 -44.97
N ILE A 346 16.30 14.40 -44.67
CA ILE A 346 16.32 15.79 -44.20
C ILE A 346 16.30 15.78 -42.68
N ASP A 347 17.31 16.37 -42.06
CA ASP A 347 17.41 16.50 -40.61
C ASP A 347 17.05 17.92 -40.14
N ASP A 348 15.86 18.06 -39.57
CA ASP A 348 15.35 19.29 -38.94
C ASP A 348 15.16 19.10 -37.42
N LEU A 349 15.97 18.23 -36.80
CA LEU A 349 15.94 18.02 -35.36
C LEU A 349 16.64 19.15 -34.60
N PRO A 350 16.04 19.63 -33.49
CA PRO A 350 16.73 20.54 -32.60
C PRO A 350 17.82 19.78 -31.83
N GLY A 351 19.09 20.11 -32.11
CA GLY A 351 20.23 19.64 -31.32
C GLY A 351 21.21 18.76 -32.09
N ARG A 352 21.27 17.47 -31.76
CA ARG A 352 22.29 16.56 -32.30
C ARG A 352 21.90 16.14 -33.72
N PRO A 353 22.78 16.35 -34.72
CA PRO A 353 22.46 15.96 -36.08
C PRO A 353 22.41 14.43 -36.22
N VAL A 354 21.48 13.95 -37.05
CA VAL A 354 21.36 12.54 -37.41
C VAL A 354 22.67 12.08 -38.06
N GLN A 355 23.22 10.98 -37.56
CA GLN A 355 24.43 10.42 -38.15
C GLN A 355 24.09 9.76 -39.49
N ALA A 356 24.79 10.17 -40.55
CA ALA A 356 24.64 9.57 -41.86
C ALA A 356 24.93 8.06 -41.77
N PRO A 357 24.03 7.18 -42.25
CA PRO A 357 24.27 5.75 -42.23
C PRO A 357 25.43 5.41 -43.18
N GLU A 358 26.50 4.82 -42.64
CA GLU A 358 27.63 4.34 -43.47
C GLU A 358 27.17 3.28 -44.49
N GLY A 359 27.58 3.45 -45.75
CA GLY A 359 27.48 2.42 -46.80
C GLY A 359 26.14 2.34 -47.56
N ALA A 360 25.20 3.27 -47.37
CA ALA A 360 23.94 3.31 -48.14
C ALA A 360 23.89 4.54 -49.06
N GLU A 361 23.12 4.48 -50.16
CA GLU A 361 22.79 5.63 -51.02
C GLU A 361 21.83 6.61 -50.31
N VAL A 362 22.25 7.10 -49.15
CA VAL A 362 21.51 8.04 -48.32
C VAL A 362 22.24 9.37 -48.33
N GLU A 363 21.61 10.39 -48.91
CA GLU A 363 22.08 11.76 -48.86
C GLU A 363 21.47 12.45 -47.64
N LEU A 364 22.32 12.96 -46.73
CA LEU A 364 21.88 13.70 -45.56
C LEU A 364 21.89 15.21 -45.88
N VAL A 365 20.73 15.85 -45.72
CA VAL A 365 20.55 17.29 -45.95
C VAL A 365 20.08 17.95 -44.66
N ALA A 366 20.71 19.05 -44.25
CA ALA A 366 20.23 19.82 -43.10
C ALA A 366 18.91 20.54 -43.44
N GLY A 367 17.95 20.52 -42.53
CA GLY A 367 16.62 21.10 -42.70
C GLY A 367 16.63 22.59 -43.06
N THR A 368 17.61 23.34 -42.55
CA THR A 368 17.79 24.77 -42.86
C THR A 368 18.26 25.05 -44.29
N GLY A 369 18.82 24.04 -44.97
CA GLY A 369 19.32 24.15 -46.35
C GLY A 369 18.41 23.49 -47.39
N PHE A 370 17.29 22.89 -46.96
CA PHE A 370 16.39 22.17 -47.87
C PHE A 370 15.26 23.08 -48.38
N CYS A 371 15.21 23.29 -49.70
CA CYS A 371 14.07 23.90 -50.38
C CYS A 371 13.18 22.82 -50.99
N ALA A 372 11.86 22.90 -50.74
CA ALA A 372 10.90 21.93 -51.27
C ALA A 372 10.85 21.89 -52.80
N ASP A 373 11.23 22.98 -53.46
CA ASP A 373 11.30 23.11 -54.92
C ASP A 373 12.51 22.40 -55.54
N ASP A 374 13.55 22.11 -54.75
CA ASP A 374 14.77 21.38 -55.18
C ASP A 374 14.62 19.86 -55.06
N ARG A 375 13.37 19.37 -55.02
CA ARG A 375 13.09 17.94 -54.82
C ARG A 375 13.65 17.10 -55.98
N PRO A 376 14.58 16.17 -55.73
CA PRO A 376 15.03 15.24 -56.76
C PRO A 376 13.88 14.32 -57.15
N ALA A 377 13.53 14.28 -58.44
CA ALA A 377 12.41 13.47 -58.94
C ALA A 377 12.66 11.95 -58.83
N ASP A 378 13.92 11.55 -58.68
CA ASP A 378 14.41 10.17 -58.65
C ASP A 378 14.69 9.62 -57.24
N ARG A 379 14.56 10.45 -56.20
CA ARG A 379 14.90 10.08 -54.81
C ARG A 379 13.71 10.08 -53.88
N ARG A 380 13.66 9.14 -52.94
CA ARG A 380 12.68 9.14 -51.86
C ARG A 380 13.10 10.11 -50.77
N LEU A 381 12.17 10.94 -50.30
CA LEU A 381 12.41 11.92 -49.25
C LEU A 381 11.93 11.39 -47.89
N ILE A 382 12.81 11.42 -46.90
CA ILE A 382 12.47 11.17 -45.50
C ILE A 382 12.86 12.42 -44.69
N GLY A 383 11.89 13.16 -44.17
CA GLY A 383 12.16 14.28 -43.28
C GLY A 383 12.14 13.87 -41.82
N VAL A 384 12.94 14.49 -40.97
CA VAL A 384 12.96 14.24 -39.52
C VAL A 384 12.78 15.57 -38.80
N GLY A 385 11.85 15.65 -37.84
CA GLY A 385 11.55 16.91 -37.16
C GLY A 385 10.94 16.72 -35.77
N SER A 386 10.77 17.83 -35.07
CA SER A 386 10.20 17.87 -33.72
C SER A 386 8.82 18.51 -33.69
N VAL A 387 7.93 18.01 -32.84
CA VAL A 387 6.62 18.62 -32.52
C VAL A 387 6.53 18.98 -31.02
N GLU A 388 7.66 19.40 -30.46
CA GLU A 388 7.75 19.92 -29.09
C GLU A 388 7.28 21.39 -29.02
N PRO A 389 6.98 21.91 -27.81
CA PRO A 389 6.60 23.32 -27.68
C PRO A 389 7.66 24.24 -28.28
N GLY A 390 7.25 25.08 -29.24
CA GLY A 390 8.15 25.96 -30.00
C GLY A 390 8.41 25.52 -31.45
N THR A 391 7.86 24.40 -31.91
CA THR A 391 7.94 23.97 -33.32
C THR A 391 7.36 25.01 -34.28
N ALA A 392 8.07 25.25 -35.38
CA ALA A 392 7.59 26.02 -36.53
C ALA A 392 6.64 25.16 -37.37
N TRP A 393 5.37 25.07 -36.97
CA TRP A 393 4.37 24.18 -37.58
C TRP A 393 4.22 24.38 -39.09
N LEU A 394 4.31 25.62 -39.57
CA LEU A 394 4.17 25.97 -41.00
C LEU A 394 5.27 25.37 -41.89
N ASP A 395 6.42 25.02 -41.30
CA ASP A 395 7.54 24.46 -42.03
C ASP A 395 7.44 22.92 -42.16
N LEU A 396 6.61 22.25 -41.34
CA LEU A 396 6.49 20.79 -41.33
C LEU A 396 6.12 20.15 -42.69
N PRO A 397 5.26 20.75 -43.54
CA PRO A 397 4.97 20.21 -44.88
C PRO A 397 6.20 20.01 -45.75
N ARG A 398 7.27 20.79 -45.54
CA ARG A 398 8.52 20.66 -46.31
C ARG A 398 9.23 19.34 -46.02
N LEU A 399 9.03 18.78 -44.83
CA LEU A 399 9.60 17.49 -44.40
C LEU A 399 8.82 16.30 -44.97
N GLY A 400 7.55 16.51 -45.31
CA GLY A 400 6.68 15.52 -45.92
C GLY A 400 5.22 15.67 -45.52
N ARG A 401 4.32 15.35 -46.44
CA ARG A 401 2.85 15.43 -46.23
C ARG A 401 2.26 14.21 -45.51
N GLU A 402 3.01 13.11 -45.42
CA GLU A 402 2.63 11.93 -44.64
C GLU A 402 3.61 11.78 -43.47
N THR A 403 3.13 11.49 -42.27
CA THR A 403 3.95 11.48 -41.05
C THR A 403 3.82 10.21 -40.23
N LEU A 404 4.97 9.71 -39.77
CA LEU A 404 5.08 8.79 -38.65
C LEU A 404 5.41 9.55 -37.37
N LEU A 405 4.52 9.48 -36.38
CA LEU A 405 4.66 10.22 -35.12
C LEU A 405 5.21 9.32 -34.01
N LEU A 406 6.40 9.63 -33.50
CA LEU A 406 7.04 8.94 -32.39
C LEU A 406 6.71 9.64 -31.08
N VAL A 407 5.99 8.96 -30.20
CA VAL A 407 5.52 9.53 -28.92
C VAL A 407 6.11 8.75 -27.76
N ARG A 408 6.88 9.44 -26.92
CA ARG A 408 7.34 8.85 -25.65
C ARG A 408 6.22 8.86 -24.62
N THR A 409 5.95 7.70 -24.02
CA THR A 409 4.96 7.63 -22.93
C THR A 409 5.33 8.54 -21.76
N GLY A 410 4.36 9.32 -21.29
CA GLY A 410 4.53 10.24 -20.18
C GLY A 410 5.45 11.45 -20.45
N SER A 411 5.83 11.75 -21.69
CA SER A 411 6.63 12.95 -22.01
C SER A 411 5.79 14.22 -22.04
N VAL A 412 4.59 14.14 -22.61
CA VAL A 412 3.64 15.25 -22.79
C VAL A 412 2.32 14.99 -22.11
N ASP A 413 1.54 16.05 -21.90
CA ASP A 413 0.17 15.97 -21.38
C ASP A 413 -0.85 15.72 -22.50
N THR A 414 -2.08 15.40 -22.10
CA THR A 414 -3.22 15.15 -23.01
C THR A 414 -3.54 16.37 -23.87
N ALA A 415 -3.50 17.57 -23.29
CA ALA A 415 -3.77 18.84 -23.97
C ALA A 415 -2.78 19.10 -25.13
N TRP A 416 -1.50 18.81 -24.93
CA TRP A 416 -0.50 18.95 -25.98
C TRP A 416 -0.69 17.92 -27.09
N LEU A 417 -1.04 16.65 -26.79
CA LEU A 417 -1.35 15.67 -27.83
C LEU A 417 -2.51 16.12 -28.72
N HIS A 418 -3.55 16.69 -28.11
CA HIS A 418 -4.67 17.25 -28.87
C HIS A 418 -4.24 18.44 -29.75
N THR A 419 -3.35 19.29 -29.22
CA THR A 419 -2.76 20.40 -29.97
C THR A 419 -1.95 19.89 -31.16
N ILE A 420 -1.12 18.86 -30.98
CA ILE A 420 -0.37 18.22 -32.08
C ILE A 420 -1.33 17.71 -33.15
N ALA A 421 -2.35 16.94 -32.76
CA ALA A 421 -3.32 16.38 -33.69
C ALA A 421 -4.02 17.46 -34.53
N ARG A 422 -4.45 18.54 -33.86
CA ARG A 422 -5.08 19.68 -34.50
C ARG A 422 -4.14 20.43 -35.43
N GLN A 423 -2.93 20.77 -34.98
CA GLN A 423 -1.97 21.53 -35.78
C GLN A 423 -1.50 20.74 -37.01
N LEU A 424 -1.27 19.43 -36.88
CA LEU A 424 -0.94 18.59 -38.04
C LEU A 424 -2.07 18.56 -39.07
N ALA A 425 -3.33 18.50 -38.61
CA ALA A 425 -4.49 18.57 -39.49
C ALA A 425 -4.62 19.95 -40.17
N ASP A 426 -4.45 21.04 -39.41
CA ASP A 426 -4.54 22.42 -39.93
C ASP A 426 -3.48 22.71 -41.00
N VAL A 427 -2.28 22.13 -40.83
CA VAL A 427 -1.15 22.26 -41.77
C VAL A 427 -1.22 21.23 -42.91
N GLY A 428 -2.20 20.32 -42.90
CA GLY A 428 -2.44 19.36 -43.98
C GLY A 428 -1.44 18.20 -44.03
N VAL A 429 -0.86 17.85 -42.89
CA VAL A 429 0.08 16.74 -42.70
C VAL A 429 -0.69 15.52 -42.17
N THR A 430 -0.70 14.43 -42.94
CA THR A 430 -1.49 13.23 -42.63
C THR A 430 -0.69 12.26 -41.76
N VAL A 431 -1.19 11.93 -40.57
CA VAL A 431 -0.56 10.92 -39.70
C VAL A 431 -0.87 9.52 -40.20
N ILE A 432 0.11 8.84 -40.78
CA ILE A 432 -0.01 7.46 -41.29
C ILE A 432 0.14 6.42 -40.18
N GLY A 433 0.73 6.78 -39.04
CA GLY A 433 0.83 5.90 -37.89
C GLY A 433 1.52 6.53 -36.68
N VAL A 434 1.20 6.02 -35.49
CA VAL A 434 1.87 6.40 -34.24
C VAL A 434 2.78 5.28 -33.78
N VAL A 435 3.98 5.63 -33.36
CA VAL A 435 4.95 4.71 -32.76
C VAL A 435 5.17 5.10 -31.30
N VAL A 436 4.79 4.20 -30.38
CA VAL A 436 4.90 4.47 -28.94
C VAL A 436 6.27 4.06 -28.43
N VAL A 437 7.04 5.02 -27.92
CA VAL A 437 8.36 4.81 -27.32
C VAL A 437 8.22 4.61 -25.81
N HIS A 438 8.82 3.52 -25.32
CA HIS A 438 8.75 3.09 -23.93
C HIS A 438 7.32 2.79 -23.44
N PRO A 439 6.52 1.97 -24.15
CA PRO A 439 5.21 1.58 -23.66
C PRO A 439 5.34 0.86 -22.32
N ASP A 440 4.28 0.93 -21.53
CA ASP A 440 4.20 0.12 -20.33
C ASP A 440 4.17 -1.38 -20.72
N PRO A 441 5.12 -2.22 -20.24
CA PRO A 441 5.26 -3.60 -20.66
C PRO A 441 4.09 -4.51 -20.25
N ARG A 442 3.20 -4.08 -19.35
CA ARG A 442 1.97 -4.83 -19.01
C ARG A 442 0.71 -4.18 -19.55
N ASP A 443 0.84 -3.16 -20.39
CA ASP A 443 -0.30 -2.58 -21.09
C ASP A 443 -0.89 -3.60 -22.08
N ARG A 444 -2.18 -3.90 -21.91
CA ARG A 444 -2.96 -4.78 -22.80
C ARG A 444 -4.02 -4.00 -23.57
N SER A 445 -4.02 -2.67 -23.49
CA SER A 445 -4.97 -1.84 -24.21
C SER A 445 -4.75 -1.97 -25.72
N ASP A 446 -5.85 -2.09 -26.45
CA ASP A 446 -5.83 -2.03 -27.90
C ASP A 446 -5.60 -0.57 -28.30
N GLY A 447 -4.46 -0.30 -28.95
CA GLY A 447 -4.11 1.02 -29.48
C GLY A 447 -4.56 1.19 -30.93
N THR A 448 -5.29 0.22 -31.47
CA THR A 448 -5.85 0.30 -32.82
C THR A 448 -7.19 1.02 -32.79
N LEU A 449 -7.24 2.18 -33.44
CA LEU A 449 -8.49 2.86 -33.73
C LEU A 449 -9.11 2.14 -34.92
N TRP A 450 -10.18 1.38 -34.68
CA TRP A 450 -10.93 0.69 -35.75
C TRP A 450 -11.53 1.69 -36.77
N ASP A 451 -11.64 2.98 -36.40
CA ASP A 451 -12.09 4.06 -37.28
C ASP A 451 -10.95 4.80 -38.04
N ALA A 452 -9.67 4.47 -37.81
CA ALA A 452 -8.52 5.15 -38.44
C ALA A 452 -8.42 4.92 -39.95
N LEU A 453 -9.15 3.93 -40.50
CA LEU A 453 -9.32 3.81 -41.95
C LEU A 453 -9.93 5.09 -42.54
N ASN A 454 -10.75 5.84 -41.79
CA ASN A 454 -11.42 7.05 -42.26
C ASN A 454 -10.55 8.32 -42.26
N VAL A 455 -9.46 8.41 -41.47
CA VAL A 455 -8.52 9.56 -41.56
C VAL A 455 -7.52 9.35 -42.70
N ALA A 456 -7.02 8.12 -42.86
CA ALA A 456 -6.21 7.74 -44.02
C ALA A 456 -7.00 7.88 -45.35
N LEU A 457 -8.33 7.67 -45.33
CA LEU A 457 -9.20 7.91 -46.48
C LEU A 457 -9.62 9.38 -46.65
N ARG A 458 -9.85 10.17 -45.60
CA ARG A 458 -10.20 11.61 -45.76
C ARG A 458 -9.05 12.42 -46.38
N GLY A 459 -7.81 12.17 -45.98
CA GLY A 459 -6.65 12.82 -46.59
C GLY A 459 -6.43 12.40 -48.05
N ARG A 460 -6.66 11.12 -48.36
CA ARG A 460 -6.45 10.57 -49.71
C ARG A 460 -7.61 10.86 -50.68
N ALA A 461 -8.84 11.05 -50.20
CA ALA A 461 -10.00 11.41 -51.02
C ALA A 461 -10.09 12.92 -51.34
N GLY A 462 -9.37 13.77 -50.61
CA GLY A 462 -9.30 15.23 -50.89
C GLY A 462 -8.31 15.62 -51.99
N ALA A 463 -7.38 14.73 -52.35
CA ALA A 463 -6.43 14.97 -53.44
C ALA A 463 -7.08 14.61 -54.79
N HIS A 464 -7.79 15.57 -55.38
CA HIS A 464 -8.29 15.46 -56.75
C HIS A 464 -7.08 15.35 -57.72
N PRO A 465 -7.09 14.42 -58.71
CA PRO A 465 -6.01 14.30 -59.68
C PRO A 465 -6.16 15.41 -60.74
N ALA A 466 -5.86 16.64 -60.36
CA ALA A 466 -5.84 17.80 -61.24
C ALA A 466 -4.39 18.26 -61.43
N ASP A 467 -3.51 17.36 -61.87
CA ASP A 467 -2.24 17.78 -62.47
C ASP A 467 -1.70 16.72 -63.46
N ARG A 468 -2.60 16.22 -64.30
CA ARG A 468 -2.20 15.60 -65.56
C ARG A 468 -2.54 16.60 -66.65
N ALA A 469 -1.52 17.32 -67.12
CA ALA A 469 -1.63 18.22 -68.25
C ALA A 469 -2.36 17.53 -69.41
N PRO A 470 -3.48 18.07 -69.91
CA PRO A 470 -4.12 17.52 -71.09
C PRO A 470 -3.29 17.89 -72.32
N ALA A 471 -2.94 16.87 -73.10
CA ALA A 471 -2.48 17.04 -74.47
C ALA A 471 -3.51 17.90 -75.21
N THR A 472 -3.02 18.96 -75.85
CA THR A 472 -3.77 19.78 -76.79
C THR A 472 -4.23 18.91 -77.95
N ASP A 473 -5.54 18.74 -78.11
CA ASP A 473 -6.21 18.68 -79.40
C ASP A 473 -7.66 19.16 -79.23
N GLY A 474 -8.05 20.08 -80.11
CA GLY A 474 -9.25 20.90 -79.95
C GLY A 474 -10.54 20.21 -80.36
N ALA A 475 -11.64 20.64 -79.74
CA ALA A 475 -12.92 20.94 -80.40
C ALA A 475 -13.93 21.45 -79.36
N ALA A 476 -14.64 22.49 -79.74
CA ALA A 476 -15.61 23.23 -78.92
C ALA A 476 -16.84 22.39 -78.54
N ALA A 477 -17.35 22.62 -77.33
CA ALA A 477 -18.79 22.49 -77.03
C ALA A 477 -19.17 23.38 -75.84
N THR A 478 -19.83 24.48 -76.16
CA THR A 478 -20.53 25.40 -75.25
C THR A 478 -21.80 24.74 -74.72
N VAL A 479 -22.01 24.69 -73.40
CA VAL A 479 -23.36 24.53 -72.81
C VAL A 479 -23.47 25.45 -71.59
N THR A 480 -24.48 26.32 -71.66
CA THR A 480 -24.84 27.39 -70.73
C THR A 480 -25.90 26.91 -69.72
N VAL A 481 -26.17 27.77 -68.71
CA VAL A 481 -27.46 28.02 -67.98
C VAL A 481 -27.55 27.44 -66.55
N PRO A 482 -28.19 28.11 -65.54
CA PRO A 482 -28.34 29.55 -65.26
C PRO A 482 -28.00 30.00 -63.81
N LEU A 483 -27.90 31.32 -63.70
CA LEU A 483 -27.97 32.19 -62.52
C LEU A 483 -29.37 32.17 -61.86
N VAL A 484 -29.43 32.08 -60.52
CA VAL A 484 -30.56 32.61 -59.73
C VAL A 484 -30.01 33.41 -58.55
N VAL A 485 -30.42 34.67 -58.51
CA VAL A 485 -30.16 35.69 -57.48
C VAL A 485 -31.48 35.98 -56.78
N THR A 486 -31.48 35.99 -55.45
CA THR A 486 -32.24 36.89 -54.56
C THR A 486 -31.51 36.80 -53.19
N GLY A 487 -31.01 37.88 -52.59
CA GLY A 487 -31.71 39.08 -52.11
C GLY A 487 -32.00 38.89 -50.62
N SER A 488 -31.08 39.26 -49.72
CA SER A 488 -30.98 40.57 -49.04
C SER A 488 -32.04 40.81 -47.95
N ALA A 489 -31.59 41.10 -46.72
CA ALA A 489 -32.07 42.14 -45.79
C ALA A 489 -31.78 41.74 -44.32
N THR A 490 -30.74 42.32 -43.69
CA THR A 490 -30.75 43.48 -42.76
C THR A 490 -31.02 43.08 -41.29
N THR A 491 -30.09 43.19 -40.34
CA THR A 491 -29.48 44.35 -39.62
C THR A 491 -30.07 44.48 -38.20
N ASN A 492 -29.21 44.97 -37.28
CA ASN A 492 -29.43 45.43 -35.90
C ASN A 492 -29.08 44.36 -34.84
N GLY A 493 -28.08 44.51 -33.97
CA GLY A 493 -27.32 45.68 -33.54
C GLY A 493 -27.67 46.06 -32.10
N ALA A 494 -26.64 46.11 -31.27
CA ALA A 494 -26.49 46.94 -30.06
C ALA A 494 -26.84 46.38 -28.65
N THR A 495 -25.76 46.27 -27.86
CA THR A 495 -25.49 46.95 -26.55
C THR A 495 -25.94 46.36 -25.21
N ASN A 496 -24.89 46.11 -24.40
CA ASN A 496 -24.64 46.50 -23.00
C ASN A 496 -25.67 46.26 -21.87
N GLY A 497 -25.17 45.69 -20.78
CA GLY A 497 -25.81 45.76 -19.45
C GLY A 497 -24.99 45.11 -18.35
N THR A 498 -24.10 45.90 -17.73
CA THR A 498 -23.45 45.66 -16.43
C THR A 498 -24.46 45.69 -15.27
N GLY A 499 -24.25 44.89 -14.22
CA GLY A 499 -25.04 44.96 -12.99
C GLY A 499 -24.43 44.17 -11.84
N ASN A 500 -23.61 44.85 -11.02
CA ASN A 500 -23.23 44.42 -9.67
C ASN A 500 -24.42 44.59 -8.71
N GLY A 501 -24.57 43.68 -7.74
CA GLY A 501 -25.53 43.80 -6.64
C GLY A 501 -25.10 42.95 -5.43
N HIS A 502 -25.09 43.56 -4.26
CA HIS A 502 -24.34 43.21 -3.06
C HIS A 502 -25.31 42.79 -1.93
N ARG A 503 -24.83 41.94 -0.99
CA ARG A 503 -25.29 41.72 0.40
C ARG A 503 -26.72 41.20 0.68
N SER A 504 -26.79 40.12 1.48
CA SER A 504 -27.55 40.15 2.75
C SER A 504 -27.03 39.10 3.74
N THR A 505 -26.68 39.60 4.92
CA THR A 505 -26.44 38.93 6.20
C THR A 505 -27.75 38.45 6.84
N GLY A 506 -27.70 37.45 7.74
CA GLY A 506 -28.82 37.11 8.61
C GLY A 506 -28.54 35.94 9.56
N ASN A 507 -28.19 36.27 10.82
CA ASN A 507 -27.97 35.40 11.97
C ASN A 507 -29.27 34.92 12.64
N GLY A 508 -29.16 33.86 13.45
CA GLY A 508 -30.05 33.49 14.58
C GLY A 508 -30.14 31.97 14.71
N LEU A 509 -29.44 31.25 15.62
CA LEU A 509 -29.29 31.32 17.07
C LEU A 509 -30.61 31.25 17.86
N VAL A 510 -30.99 30.04 18.32
CA VAL A 510 -31.74 29.79 19.56
C VAL A 510 -31.26 28.47 20.17
N LEU A 511 -31.01 28.47 21.48
CA LEU A 511 -30.52 27.38 22.32
C LEU A 511 -31.62 26.85 23.27
N HIS A 512 -31.59 25.52 23.50
CA HIS A 512 -31.85 24.77 24.76
C HIS A 512 -33.26 24.73 25.41
N PRO A 513 -33.56 23.84 26.41
CA PRO A 513 -32.82 22.67 26.98
C PRO A 513 -33.65 21.40 27.37
N GLY A 514 -32.93 20.33 27.81
CA GLY A 514 -33.33 19.38 28.90
C GLY A 514 -34.26 18.23 28.51
N GLU A 515 -34.24 16.98 29.01
CA GLU A 515 -33.77 16.26 30.22
C GLU A 515 -33.58 14.78 29.81
N ARG A 516 -32.50 14.06 30.18
CA ARG A 516 -32.27 13.20 31.37
C ARG A 516 -33.09 11.89 31.48
N ASP A 517 -32.33 10.87 31.93
CA ASP A 517 -32.67 9.55 32.50
C ASP A 517 -33.08 8.42 31.54
N GLU A 518 -32.82 7.14 31.79
CA GLU A 518 -31.78 6.34 32.48
C GLU A 518 -32.22 4.87 32.22
N ALA A 519 -31.27 3.92 32.25
CA ALA A 519 -31.49 2.45 32.36
C ALA A 519 -32.20 1.73 31.19
N ALA A 520 -32.03 0.43 30.93
CA ALA A 520 -31.05 -0.62 31.20
C ALA A 520 -31.50 -1.86 30.39
N SER A 521 -30.56 -2.77 30.10
CA SER A 521 -30.78 -4.20 29.82
C SER A 521 -31.45 -4.63 28.50
N ALA A 522 -30.70 -5.34 27.65
CA ALA A 522 -30.74 -6.81 27.57
C ALA A 522 -30.24 -7.35 26.21
N GLU A 523 -29.39 -8.36 26.33
CA GLU A 523 -29.03 -9.46 25.42
C GLU A 523 -29.75 -9.60 24.06
N ALA A 524 -28.97 -9.77 23.00
CA ALA A 524 -29.21 -10.82 22.00
C ALA A 524 -27.89 -11.17 21.28
N LEU A 525 -27.23 -12.17 21.83
CA LEU A 525 -26.11 -12.91 21.29
C LEU A 525 -26.58 -13.72 20.07
N VAL A 526 -26.12 -13.39 18.85
CA VAL A 526 -26.30 -14.25 17.66
C VAL A 526 -24.95 -14.87 17.29
N LEU A 527 -24.80 -16.14 17.67
CA LEU A 527 -23.73 -17.03 17.25
C LEU A 527 -23.73 -17.22 15.72
N THR A 528 -22.57 -17.02 15.10
CA THR A 528 -22.31 -17.49 13.73
C THR A 528 -21.19 -18.55 13.78
N PRO A 529 -21.37 -19.75 13.20
CA PRO A 529 -20.41 -20.85 13.33
C PRO A 529 -19.19 -20.71 12.40
N PRO A 530 -17.98 -21.18 12.82
CA PRO A 530 -16.80 -21.19 11.95
C PRO A 530 -16.80 -22.39 10.99
N GLY A 531 -16.73 -22.11 9.69
CA GLY A 531 -16.55 -23.10 8.61
C GLY A 531 -15.07 -23.53 8.41
N PRO A 532 -14.83 -24.63 7.66
CA PRO A 532 -13.71 -25.53 7.93
C PRO A 532 -12.40 -25.27 7.18
N ASN A 533 -11.31 -25.42 7.93
CA ASN A 533 -10.06 -26.16 7.63
C ASN A 533 -9.49 -26.12 6.19
N ARG A 534 -8.49 -25.25 5.96
CA ARG A 534 -7.67 -25.15 4.74
C ARG A 534 -6.35 -25.94 4.75
N GLU A 535 -6.21 -26.95 5.62
CA GLU A 535 -4.95 -27.70 5.79
C GLU A 535 -4.75 -28.93 4.87
N ARG A 536 -5.72 -29.30 4.01
CA ARG A 536 -5.68 -30.57 3.24
C ARG A 536 -5.28 -30.47 1.76
N ARG A 537 -4.27 -29.64 1.41
CA ARG A 537 -3.73 -29.62 0.02
C ARG A 537 -2.22 -29.79 -0.15
N ARG A 538 -1.45 -30.07 0.92
CA ARG A 538 0.02 -30.25 0.81
C ARG A 538 0.57 -31.68 0.95
N GLN A 539 -0.27 -32.71 1.10
CA GLN A 539 0.21 -34.10 1.29
C GLN A 539 -0.06 -35.09 0.13
N ARG A 540 -0.32 -34.63 -1.10
CA ARG A 540 -0.65 -35.53 -2.24
C ARG A 540 0.32 -35.44 -3.42
N ARG A 541 1.64 -35.35 -3.17
CA ARG A 541 2.69 -35.42 -4.21
C ARG A 541 3.94 -36.24 -3.85
N ARG A 542 3.87 -37.12 -2.85
CA ARG A 542 4.94 -38.09 -2.56
C ARG A 542 4.33 -39.48 -2.36
N ARG A 543 4.19 -40.24 -3.44
CA ARG A 543 4.14 -41.72 -3.50
C ARG A 543 3.53 -42.16 -4.83
N THR A 544 4.39 -42.54 -5.78
CA THR A 544 4.17 -43.60 -6.78
C THR A 544 5.41 -43.66 -7.67
N GLY A 545 6.13 -44.77 -7.62
CA GLY A 545 7.32 -45.05 -8.43
C GLY A 545 8.06 -46.25 -7.86
N ALA A 546 7.65 -47.45 -8.31
CA ALA A 546 8.04 -48.78 -7.86
C ALA A 546 9.46 -49.21 -8.33
N PRO A 547 9.97 -50.41 -7.94
CA PRO A 547 11.41 -50.71 -7.83
C PRO A 547 12.01 -51.71 -8.86
N ARG A 548 13.35 -51.89 -8.76
CA ARG A 548 14.26 -53.01 -9.20
C ARG A 548 14.70 -53.08 -10.68
N PRO A 549 15.83 -53.76 -11.05
CA PRO A 549 16.71 -54.69 -10.29
C PRO A 549 18.24 -54.41 -10.39
N THR A 550 19.02 -55.43 -10.02
CA THR A 550 20.39 -55.57 -9.48
C THR A 550 21.55 -55.81 -10.48
N THR A 551 22.76 -55.27 -10.16
CA THR A 551 24.19 -55.76 -10.36
C THR A 551 24.73 -56.17 -11.75
N PRO A 552 26.07 -56.35 -11.99
CA PRO A 552 27.29 -56.19 -11.14
C PRO A 552 28.50 -55.44 -11.80
N GLN A 553 29.63 -55.37 -11.05
CA GLN A 553 31.05 -55.29 -11.48
C GLN A 553 31.62 -53.98 -12.08
N GLU A 554 32.65 -53.39 -11.45
CA GLU A 554 34.08 -53.64 -11.74
C GLU A 554 35.00 -52.88 -10.77
N GLU A 555 36.11 -53.53 -10.42
CA GLU A 555 37.31 -53.08 -9.69
C GLU A 555 38.17 -52.13 -10.57
N PRO A 556 39.31 -51.54 -10.13
CA PRO A 556 40.32 -52.03 -9.18
C PRO A 556 40.55 -51.19 -7.91
#